data_AF-L9KZL5-F1
#
_entry.id   AF-L9KZL5-F1
#
_cell.length_a   1.000
_cell.length_b   1.000
_cell.length_c   1.000
_cell.angle_alpha   90.00
_cell.angle_beta   90.00
_cell.angle_gamma   90.00
#
_symmetry.space_group_name_H-M   'P 1'
#
loop_
_entity.id
_entity.type
_entity.pdbx_description
1 polymer ?
#
loop_
_entity_poly.entity_id
_entity_poly.type
_entity_poly.pdbx_seq_one_letter_code
_entity_poly.pdbx_strand_id
1 'polypeptide(L)'
;MFVMGVNHEKYDSSLKIVSNASCTTNCLAPLAKVIHDNFGIMEGLMTTVHAITATQKTVEAPQGSCGLNGKLTGMAFRDPTPNVSVMDLTCHLEKAAKYDDIKKVVKQASQGPLKGILG
;
A
#
# COMPACT_ATOMS: atom_id res chain seq x y z
N MET A 1 5.82 2.92 -12.92
CA MET A 1 5.74 1.81 -11.94
C MET A 1 4.34 1.24 -11.97
N PHE A 2 4.23 -0.08 -11.94
CA PHE A 2 2.97 -0.80 -12.04
C PHE A 2 2.77 -1.65 -10.80
N VAL A 3 1.53 -1.67 -10.32
CA VAL A 3 1.05 -2.51 -9.22
C VAL A 3 -0.15 -3.28 -9.76
N MET A 4 -0.06 -4.60 -9.67
CA MET A 4 -1.13 -5.50 -10.10
C MET A 4 -2.42 -5.21 -9.32
N GLY A 5 -3.56 -5.23 -10.00
CA GLY A 5 -4.87 -4.87 -9.40
C GLY A 5 -5.11 -3.38 -9.15
N VAL A 6 -4.10 -2.51 -9.33
CA VAL A 6 -4.24 -1.06 -9.08
C VAL A 6 -4.14 -0.25 -10.37
N ASN A 7 -3.06 -0.41 -11.13
CA ASN A 7 -2.82 0.39 -12.35
C ASN A 7 -2.17 -0.37 -13.51
N HIS A 8 -1.99 -1.70 -13.38
CA HIS A 8 -1.39 -2.56 -14.40
C HIS A 8 -2.06 -2.47 -15.79
N GLU A 9 -3.36 -2.19 -15.86
CA GLU A 9 -4.09 -2.00 -17.13
C GLU A 9 -3.63 -0.76 -17.92
N LYS A 10 -2.98 0.20 -17.27
CA LYS A 10 -2.42 1.39 -17.92
C LYS A 10 -1.06 1.13 -18.58
N TYR A 11 -0.62 -0.13 -18.60
CA TYR A 11 0.61 -0.53 -19.26
C TYR A 11 0.48 -0.38 -20.78
N ASP A 12 1.49 0.26 -21.38
CA ASP A 12 1.64 0.34 -22.83
C ASP A 12 2.85 -0.49 -23.27
N SER A 13 2.66 -1.25 -24.35
CA SER A 13 3.67 -2.08 -25.01
C SER A 13 4.90 -1.30 -25.50
N SER A 14 4.79 0.02 -25.66
CA SER A 14 5.92 0.88 -26.01
C SER A 14 6.92 1.05 -24.85
N LEU A 15 6.52 0.77 -23.61
CA LEU A 15 7.37 0.90 -22.43
C LEU A 15 8.37 -0.26 -22.35
N LYS A 16 9.62 0.04 -22.72
CA LYS A 16 10.73 -0.92 -22.73
C LYS A 16 11.30 -1.23 -21.34
N ILE A 17 11.13 -0.32 -20.38
CA ILE A 17 11.64 -0.46 -19.02
C ILE A 17 10.51 -0.19 -18.04
N VAL A 18 10.23 -1.17 -17.18
CA VAL A 18 9.16 -1.09 -16.18
C VAL A 18 9.66 -1.50 -14.80
N SER A 19 8.95 -1.02 -13.78
CA SER A 19 9.17 -1.38 -12.38
C SER A 19 7.86 -1.89 -11.79
N ASN A 20 7.91 -3.04 -11.14
CA ASN A 20 6.79 -3.64 -10.41
C ASN A 20 6.62 -3.06 -8.99
N ALA A 21 7.22 -1.90 -8.71
CA ALA A 21 7.28 -1.26 -7.40
C ALA A 21 7.94 -2.15 -6.31
N SER A 22 7.91 -1.68 -5.05
CA SER A 22 8.44 -2.41 -3.89
C SER A 22 7.36 -3.34 -3.29
N CYS A 23 7.78 -4.28 -2.43
CA CYS A 23 6.86 -5.10 -1.64
C CYS A 23 5.93 -4.24 -0.77
N THR A 24 6.46 -3.20 -0.12
CA THR A 24 5.67 -2.24 0.67
C THR A 24 4.60 -1.55 -0.17
N THR A 25 4.96 -1.06 -1.36
CA THR A 25 3.99 -0.40 -2.26
C THR A 25 2.92 -1.37 -2.75
N ASN A 26 3.28 -2.62 -3.10
CA ASN A 26 2.31 -3.63 -3.51
C ASN A 26 1.36 -4.05 -2.37
N CYS A 27 1.80 -3.95 -1.11
CA CYS A 27 0.93 -4.19 0.05
C CYS A 27 -0.02 -3.01 0.30
N LEU A 28 0.49 -1.78 0.28
CA LEU A 28 -0.27 -0.58 0.63
C LEU A 28 -1.26 -0.17 -0.46
N ALA A 29 -0.86 -0.23 -1.74
CA ALA A 29 -1.63 0.37 -2.83
C ALA A 29 -3.03 -0.25 -3.05
N PRO A 30 -3.23 -1.59 -2.98
CA PRO A 30 -4.57 -2.17 -3.09
C PRO A 30 -5.49 -1.73 -1.94
N LEU A 31 -4.98 -1.70 -0.71
CA LEU A 31 -5.74 -1.25 0.46
C LEU A 31 -6.10 0.24 0.35
N ALA A 32 -5.12 1.09 0.03
CA ALA A 32 -5.31 2.52 -0.15
C ALA A 32 -6.30 2.81 -1.29
N LYS A 33 -6.25 2.05 -2.40
CA LYS A 33 -7.21 2.18 -3.50
C LYS A 33 -8.64 1.91 -3.03
N VAL A 34 -8.88 0.80 -2.31
CA VAL A 34 -10.23 0.46 -1.83
C VAL A 34 -10.76 1.53 -0.89
N ILE A 35 -9.94 1.98 0.07
CA ILE A 35 -10.34 3.02 1.02
C ILE A 35 -10.60 4.34 0.30
N HIS A 36 -9.72 4.74 -0.61
CA HIS A 36 -9.84 5.99 -1.35
C HIS A 36 -11.06 6.02 -2.26
N ASP A 37 -11.32 4.94 -3.02
CA ASP A 37 -12.44 4.88 -3.96
C ASP A 37 -13.81 4.95 -3.24
N ASN A 38 -13.90 4.44 -1.99
CA ASN A 38 -15.15 4.43 -1.22
C ASN A 38 -15.33 5.67 -0.34
N PHE A 39 -14.29 6.05 0.41
CA PHE A 39 -14.38 7.05 1.48
C PHE A 39 -13.59 8.33 1.21
N GLY A 40 -12.68 8.32 0.23
CA GLY A 40 -11.73 9.41 -0.01
C GLY A 40 -10.66 9.47 1.08
N ILE A 41 -9.40 9.60 0.68
CA ILE A 41 -8.28 9.82 1.62
C ILE A 41 -7.80 11.26 1.42
N MET A 42 -7.86 12.06 2.49
CA MET A 42 -7.31 13.42 2.49
C MET A 42 -5.80 13.38 2.64
N GLU A 43 -5.35 12.69 3.68
CA GLU A 43 -3.94 12.52 4.03
C GLU A 43 -3.77 11.20 4.81
N GLY A 44 -2.56 10.66 4.81
CA GLY A 44 -2.26 9.49 5.62
C GLY A 44 -0.78 9.27 5.84
N LEU A 45 -0.48 8.65 6.96
CA LEU A 45 0.85 8.24 7.36
C LEU A 45 0.88 6.72 7.44
N MET A 46 1.86 6.10 6.80
CA MET A 46 2.08 4.66 6.92
C MET A 46 3.37 4.36 7.68
N THR A 47 3.31 3.34 8.51
CA THR A 47 4.47 2.76 9.19
C THR A 47 4.57 1.31 8.80
N THR A 48 5.75 0.85 8.41
CA THR A 48 5.99 -0.59 8.24
C THR A 48 6.92 -1.11 9.31
N VAL A 49 6.57 -2.26 9.88
CA VAL A 49 7.54 -3.11 10.56
C VAL A 49 7.98 -4.15 9.54
N HIS A 50 9.21 -4.00 9.08
CA HIS A 50 9.72 -4.74 7.94
C HIS A 50 10.85 -5.66 8.37
N ALA A 51 10.76 -6.94 7.98
CA ALA A 51 11.81 -7.93 8.18
C ALA A 51 13.13 -7.44 7.57
N ILE A 52 14.25 -7.86 8.16
CA ILE A 52 15.58 -7.55 7.63
C ILE A 52 15.77 -8.10 6.21
N THR A 53 16.53 -7.39 5.38
CA THR A 53 16.87 -7.84 4.01
C THR A 53 18.39 -7.89 3.83
N ALA A 54 18.85 -8.61 2.80
CA ALA A 54 20.25 -8.95 2.57
C ALA A 54 21.22 -7.76 2.42
N THR A 55 20.74 -6.53 2.22
CA THR A 55 21.56 -5.38 1.82
C THR A 55 21.61 -4.21 2.80
N GLN A 56 21.11 -4.30 4.05
CA GLN A 56 20.83 -3.08 4.84
C GLN A 56 21.40 -3.00 6.27
N LYS A 57 21.77 -1.76 6.64
CA LYS A 57 22.24 -1.28 7.96
C LYS A 57 21.07 -1.11 8.95
N THR A 58 21.37 -1.09 10.24
CA THR A 58 20.43 -1.09 11.39
C THR A 58 19.52 0.15 11.52
N VAL A 59 19.79 1.27 10.82
CA VAL A 59 19.13 2.57 11.06
C VAL A 59 18.05 2.93 10.03
N GLU A 60 17.01 3.60 10.54
CA GLU A 60 15.75 3.98 9.88
C GLU A 60 15.93 4.95 8.69
N ALA A 61 15.11 4.81 7.64
CA ALA A 61 15.13 5.67 6.46
C ALA A 61 13.71 6.13 6.09
N PRO A 62 13.49 7.42 5.78
CA PRO A 62 12.22 7.90 5.24
C PRO A 62 11.91 7.17 3.93
N GLN A 63 10.69 6.65 3.78
CA GLN A 63 10.25 6.09 2.51
C GLN A 63 9.56 7.17 1.67
N GLY A 64 9.93 7.26 0.39
CA GLY A 64 9.36 8.21 -0.56
C GLY A 64 7.85 8.08 -0.70
N SER A 65 7.18 9.17 -1.05
CA SER A 65 5.72 9.25 -1.14
C SER A 65 5.13 8.19 -2.06
N CYS A 66 4.16 7.42 -1.54
CA CYS A 66 3.56 6.31 -2.24
C CYS A 66 2.19 6.70 -2.80
N GLY A 67 2.11 6.94 -4.11
CA GLY A 67 0.94 6.58 -4.92
C GLY A 67 -0.42 7.23 -4.63
N LEU A 68 -0.50 8.44 -4.06
CA LEU A 68 -1.71 9.29 -4.02
C LEU A 68 -1.33 10.79 -4.11
N ASN A 69 -0.58 11.20 -5.15
CA ASN A 69 -0.19 12.62 -5.38
C ASN A 69 0.39 13.35 -4.14
N GLY A 70 1.18 12.65 -3.32
CA GLY A 70 1.80 13.24 -2.12
C GLY A 70 0.93 13.22 -0.85
N LYS A 71 -0.29 12.68 -0.90
CA LYS A 71 -1.17 12.52 0.28
C LYS A 71 -0.71 11.45 1.27
N LEU A 72 0.16 10.53 0.84
CA LEU A 72 0.68 9.45 1.67
C LEU A 72 2.20 9.52 1.77
N THR A 73 2.71 9.50 3.01
CA THR A 73 4.13 9.38 3.34
C THR A 73 4.32 8.36 4.46
N GLY A 74 5.56 7.94 4.73
CA GLY A 74 5.79 6.92 5.74
C GLY A 74 7.21 6.63 6.15
N MET A 75 7.30 5.80 7.19
CA MET A 75 8.55 5.35 7.79
C MET A 75 8.55 3.82 7.94
N ALA A 76 9.73 3.27 8.24
CA ALA A 76 9.95 1.84 8.32
C ALA A 76 10.85 1.46 9.47
N PHE A 77 10.30 0.72 10.43
CA PHE A 77 11.07 0.04 11.46
C PHE A 77 11.54 -1.30 10.94
N ARG A 78 12.79 -1.65 11.24
CA ARG A 78 13.37 -2.94 10.87
C ARG A 78 13.34 -3.86 12.07
N ASP A 79 12.69 -5.00 11.92
CA ASP A 79 12.56 -6.02 12.95
C ASP A 79 13.45 -7.22 12.60
N PRO A 80 14.17 -7.84 13.56
CA PRO A 80 15.08 -8.96 13.31
C PRO A 80 14.34 -10.30 13.07
N THR A 81 13.26 -10.26 12.28
CA THR A 81 12.57 -11.43 11.76
C THR A 81 13.05 -11.77 10.36
N PRO A 82 13.12 -13.07 10.00
CA PRO A 82 13.65 -13.51 8.72
C PRO A 82 12.70 -13.24 7.55
N ASN A 83 11.40 -13.13 7.81
CA ASN A 83 10.38 -12.91 6.78
C ASN A 83 9.07 -12.39 7.41
N VAL A 84 8.16 -11.93 6.55
CA VAL A 84 6.89 -11.28 6.87
C VAL A 84 7.09 -9.86 7.38
N SER A 85 6.20 -8.96 6.97
CA SER A 85 6.22 -7.56 7.34
C SER A 85 4.79 -7.08 7.47
N VAL A 86 4.57 -6.10 8.34
CA VAL A 86 3.24 -5.54 8.57
C VAL A 86 3.25 -4.06 8.18
N MET A 87 2.09 -3.62 7.68
CA MET A 87 1.80 -2.23 7.37
C MET A 87 0.75 -1.73 8.35
N ASP A 88 1.05 -0.60 8.97
CA ASP A 88 0.07 0.22 9.66
C ASP A 88 -0.21 1.46 8.80
N LEU A 89 -1.48 1.70 8.48
CA LEU A 89 -1.92 2.86 7.72
C LEU A 89 -2.89 3.67 8.58
N THR A 90 -2.44 4.84 9.02
CA THR A 90 -3.30 5.85 9.63
C THR A 90 -3.69 6.86 8.56
N CYS A 91 -4.98 7.04 8.32
CA CYS A 91 -5.45 7.99 7.31
C CYS A 91 -6.66 8.79 7.78
N HIS A 92 -6.74 10.02 7.29
CA HIS A 92 -7.88 10.90 7.46
C HIS A 92 -8.78 10.78 6.23
N LEU A 93 -10.02 10.35 6.45
CA LEU A 93 -11.00 10.13 5.38
C LEU A 93 -11.80 11.40 5.08
N GLU A 94 -12.20 11.58 3.82
CA GLU A 94 -13.09 12.68 3.42
C GLU A 94 -14.54 12.41 3.88
N LYS A 95 -14.99 11.15 3.75
CA LYS A 95 -16.31 10.70 4.18
C LYS A 95 -16.20 9.97 5.51
N ALA A 96 -17.01 10.37 6.48
CA ALA A 96 -17.14 9.66 7.75
C ALA A 96 -17.59 8.21 7.50
N ALA A 97 -16.89 7.26 8.10
CA ALA A 97 -17.18 5.84 7.97
C ALA A 97 -17.02 5.16 9.34
N LYS A 98 -17.86 4.16 9.63
CA LYS A 98 -17.63 3.29 10.78
C LYS A 98 -16.61 2.23 10.41
N TYR A 99 -15.91 1.71 11.43
CA TYR A 99 -14.92 0.67 11.23
C TYR A 99 -15.50 -0.60 10.58
N ASP A 100 -16.75 -0.94 10.89
CA ASP A 100 -17.44 -2.08 10.27
C ASP A 100 -17.70 -1.88 8.78
N ASP A 101 -17.97 -0.63 8.35
CA ASP A 101 -18.16 -0.31 6.94
C ASP A 101 -16.84 -0.46 6.16
N ILE A 102 -15.73 -0.01 6.75
CA ILE A 102 -14.39 -0.16 6.16
C ILE A 102 -14.05 -1.65 6.01
N LYS A 103 -14.22 -2.45 7.06
CA LYS A 103 -13.98 -3.90 7.00
C LYS A 103 -14.82 -4.57 5.92
N LYS A 104 -16.09 -4.16 5.78
CA LYS A 104 -17.00 -4.73 4.79
C LYS A 104 -16.54 -4.45 3.37
N VAL A 105 -16.18 -3.21 3.03
CA VAL A 105 -15.71 -2.88 1.67
C VAL A 105 -14.37 -3.54 1.36
N VAL A 106 -13.45 -3.62 2.33
CA VAL A 106 -12.16 -4.30 2.16
C VAL A 106 -12.38 -5.80 1.88
N LYS A 107 -13.26 -6.45 2.66
CA LYS A 107 -13.61 -7.86 2.46
C LYS A 107 -14.32 -8.11 1.13
N GLN A 108 -15.20 -7.21 0.70
CA GLN A 108 -15.84 -7.30 -0.61
C GLN A 108 -14.83 -7.16 -1.74
N ALA A 109 -13.86 -6.25 -1.61
CA ALA A 109 -12.80 -6.07 -2.58
C ALA A 109 -11.88 -7.30 -2.66
N SER A 110 -11.51 -7.91 -1.53
CA SER A 110 -10.67 -9.11 -1.49
C SER A 110 -11.34 -10.35 -2.09
N GLN A 111 -12.67 -10.44 -2.01
CA GLN A 111 -13.44 -11.54 -2.61
C GLN A 111 -13.83 -11.27 -4.08
N GLY A 112 -13.81 -10.01 -4.52
CA GLY A 112 -14.20 -9.59 -5.85
C GLY A 112 -13.02 -9.12 -6.71
N PRO A 113 -12.93 -7.82 -7.05
CA PRO A 113 -12.00 -7.30 -8.05
C PRO A 113 -10.52 -7.44 -7.68
N LEU A 114 -10.17 -7.56 -6.39
CA LEU A 114 -8.79 -7.71 -5.93
C LEU A 114 -8.50 -9.13 -5.44
N LYS A 115 -9.31 -10.12 -5.83
CA LYS A 115 -9.11 -11.51 -5.45
C LYS A 115 -7.74 -12.02 -5.92
N GLY A 116 -6.98 -12.59 -4.97
CA GLY A 116 -5.61 -13.04 -5.20
C GLY A 116 -4.53 -11.96 -5.04
N ILE A 117 -4.93 -10.72 -4.73
CA ILE A 117 -4.02 -9.60 -4.45
C ILE A 117 -4.24 -9.07 -3.03
N LEU A 118 -5.49 -8.81 -2.67
CA LEU A 118 -5.91 -8.40 -1.33
C LEU A 118 -6.56 -9.60 -0.63
N GLY A 119 -6.21 -9.84 0.63
CA GLY A 119 -6.70 -10.94 1.47
C GLY A 119 -7.54 -10.47 2.64
#